data_AF-A0A3C0MWW2-F1
#
_entry.id   AF-A0A3C0MWW2-F1
#
_cell.length_a   1.000
_cell.length_b   1.000
_cell.length_c   1.000
_cell.angle_alpha   90.00
_cell.angle_beta   90.00
_cell.angle_gamma   90.00
#
_symmetry.space_group_name_H-M   'P 1'
#
loop_
_entity.id
_entity.type
_entity.pdbx_description
1 polymer ?
#
loop_
_entity_poly.entity_id
_entity_poly.type
_entity_poly.pdbx_seq_one_letter_code
_entity_poly.pdbx_strand_id
1 'polypeptide(L)'
;MPPVCAEFAAARWKGRPYLVASMGQNSMRTRLILMSWQAGFHFLQIRRTSMDDRRKHVRFKSATIMQYKDGIFSAQTDALTKDVSLGGVCFFSDKKVNIGQVIKVKLFYDAKSPARPIKGKVAWSTPYSDNVSKGYLNGLTFIR
;
A
#
# COMPACT_ATOMS: atom_id res chain seq x y z
N MET A 1 -3.19 15.99 -28.32
CA MET A 1 -2.46 15.16 -27.34
C MET A 1 -3.43 14.08 -26.85
N PRO A 2 -3.13 12.78 -27.00
CA PRO A 2 -4.02 11.73 -26.53
C PRO A 2 -4.09 11.74 -24.99
N PRO A 3 -5.22 11.38 -24.38
CA PRO A 3 -5.34 11.30 -22.93
C PRO A 3 -4.43 10.19 -22.38
N VAL A 4 -3.72 10.48 -21.29
CA VAL A 4 -2.96 9.47 -20.53
C VAL A 4 -3.98 8.59 -19.81
N CYS A 5 -4.22 7.39 -20.34
CA CYS A 5 -5.06 6.38 -19.69
C CYS A 5 -4.32 5.81 -18.47
N ALA A 6 -4.92 5.94 -17.29
CA ALA A 6 -4.56 5.08 -16.17
C ALA A 6 -5.13 3.68 -16.44
N GLU A 7 -4.26 2.70 -16.68
CA GLU A 7 -4.65 1.30 -16.76
C GLU A 7 -4.87 0.76 -15.33
N PHE A 8 -6.08 0.32 -15.04
CA PHE A 8 -6.41 -0.45 -13.85
C PHE A 8 -6.46 -1.93 -14.21
N ALA A 9 -5.61 -2.74 -13.58
CA ALA A 9 -5.67 -4.19 -13.71
C ALA A 9 -6.44 -4.76 -12.52
N ALA A 10 -7.47 -5.58 -12.82
CA ALA A 10 -8.09 -6.42 -11.83
C ALA A 10 -7.13 -7.55 -11.46
N ALA A 11 -6.80 -7.68 -10.18
CA ALA A 11 -5.90 -8.71 -9.68
C ALA A 11 -6.59 -9.51 -8.56
N ARG A 12 -6.14 -10.76 -8.33
CA ARG A 12 -6.66 -11.65 -7.28
C ARG A 12 -5.54 -12.08 -6.33
N TRP A 13 -5.77 -11.97 -5.02
CA TRP A 13 -4.80 -12.32 -3.97
C TRP A 13 -5.51 -13.24 -3.00
N LYS A 14 -4.99 -14.46 -2.85
CA LYS A 14 -5.64 -15.55 -2.10
C LYS A 14 -7.12 -15.71 -2.47
N GLY A 15 -7.43 -15.64 -3.78
CA GLY A 15 -8.80 -15.75 -4.30
C GLY A 15 -9.67 -14.48 -4.18
N ARG A 16 -9.17 -13.37 -3.62
CA ARG A 16 -9.93 -12.13 -3.39
C ARG A 16 -9.57 -11.03 -4.40
N PRO A 17 -10.55 -10.33 -5.00
CA PRO A 17 -10.29 -9.29 -6.01
C PRO A 17 -9.77 -7.98 -5.38
N TYR A 18 -8.79 -7.34 -6.04
CA TYR A 18 -8.32 -5.98 -5.74
C TYR A 18 -7.89 -5.28 -7.03
N LEU A 19 -7.85 -3.95 -7.00
CA LEU A 19 -7.45 -3.11 -8.15
C LEU A 19 -6.02 -2.60 -7.95
N VAL A 20 -5.17 -2.84 -8.95
CA VAL A 20 -3.81 -2.28 -9.01
C VAL A 20 -3.84 -1.06 -9.91
N ALA A 21 -3.44 0.10 -9.38
CA ALA A 21 -3.29 1.32 -10.16
C ALA A 21 -1.82 1.49 -10.58
N SER A 22 -1.58 1.60 -11.89
CA SER A 22 -0.28 1.92 -12.48
C SER A 22 -0.28 3.39 -12.90
N MET A 23 0.62 4.22 -12.34
CA MET A 23 0.75 5.63 -12.73
C MET A 23 1.97 5.83 -13.64
N GLY A 24 1.72 6.15 -14.90
CA GLY A 24 2.73 6.60 -15.85
C GLY A 24 3.36 7.93 -15.41
N GLN A 25 4.68 8.00 -15.48
CA GLN A 25 5.45 9.21 -15.21
C GLN A 25 5.14 10.27 -16.27
N ASN A 26 4.52 11.39 -15.88
CA ASN A 26 4.99 12.74 -16.23
C ASN A 26 4.09 13.87 -15.73
N SER A 27 4.77 14.86 -15.15
CA SER A 27 4.48 16.30 -15.17
C SER A 27 3.24 16.87 -14.47
N MET A 28 3.49 17.94 -13.73
CA MET A 28 2.58 18.79 -12.98
C MET A 28 1.43 19.34 -13.84
N ARG A 29 0.19 19.15 -13.39
CA ARG A 29 -0.83 20.20 -13.18
C ARG A 29 -2.16 19.56 -12.82
N THR A 30 -2.69 19.94 -11.67
CA THR A 30 -4.03 19.64 -11.21
C THR A 30 -5.07 20.25 -12.16
N ARG A 31 -5.93 19.41 -12.76
CA ARG A 31 -7.27 19.81 -13.20
C ARG A 31 -8.27 18.66 -12.99
N LEU A 32 -9.42 19.05 -12.45
CA LEU A 32 -10.63 18.26 -12.28
C LEU A 32 -11.27 18.01 -13.65
N ILE A 33 -11.78 16.81 -13.92
CA ILE A 33 -12.81 16.58 -14.94
C ILE A 33 -13.88 15.68 -14.32
N LEU A 34 -15.12 16.13 -14.44
CA LEU A 34 -16.35 15.50 -13.99
C LEU A 34 -17.09 15.07 -15.26
N MET A 35 -17.48 13.80 -15.39
CA MET A 35 -18.74 13.42 -16.04
C MET A 35 -19.24 12.09 -15.44
N SER A 36 -20.55 12.06 -15.25
CA SER A 36 -21.40 10.94 -14.84
C SER A 36 -21.99 10.31 -16.14
N TRP A 37 -22.55 9.10 -16.24
CA TRP A 37 -23.32 8.24 -15.35
C TRP A 37 -23.28 6.78 -15.87
N GLN A 38 -23.64 5.84 -15.00
CA GLN A 38 -24.00 4.43 -15.22
C GLN A 38 -22.90 3.34 -15.19
N ALA A 39 -23.09 2.43 -14.24
CA ALA A 39 -22.44 1.13 -14.03
C ALA A 39 -21.01 1.10 -13.47
N GLY A 40 -20.89 1.50 -12.20
CA GLY A 40 -20.22 0.65 -11.19
C GLY A 40 -18.70 0.49 -11.26
N PHE A 41 -17.93 1.59 -11.31
CA PHE A 41 -16.47 1.58 -11.14
C PHE A 41 -16.05 2.03 -9.72
N HIS A 42 -15.30 1.18 -9.02
CA HIS A 42 -14.68 1.52 -7.73
C HIS A 42 -13.51 2.48 -7.95
N PHE A 43 -13.76 3.74 -7.58
CA PHE A 43 -12.85 4.88 -7.66
C PHE A 43 -11.70 4.72 -6.64
N LEU A 44 -10.44 4.62 -7.07
CA LEU A 44 -9.29 4.79 -6.17
C LEU A 44 -9.12 6.28 -5.88
N GLN A 45 -9.91 6.76 -4.91
CA GLN A 45 -9.88 8.13 -4.45
C GLN A 45 -8.55 8.36 -3.68
N ILE A 46 -7.55 8.97 -4.30
CA ILE A 46 -6.37 9.51 -3.60
C ILE A 46 -6.84 10.73 -2.79
N ARG A 47 -7.53 10.49 -1.68
CA ARG A 47 -7.83 11.54 -0.70
C ARG A 47 -6.53 11.87 0.01
N ARG A 48 -6.04 13.11 -0.12
CA ARG A 48 -5.17 13.70 0.91
C ARG A 48 -5.92 13.57 2.24
N THR A 49 -5.47 12.69 3.12
CA THR A 49 -5.94 12.70 4.51
C THR A 49 -5.40 13.95 5.16
N SER A 50 -6.19 14.58 6.04
CA SER A 50 -5.79 15.80 6.75
C SER A 50 -4.39 15.64 7.38
N MET A 51 -3.61 16.72 7.36
CA MET A 51 -2.40 16.80 8.17
C MET A 51 -2.83 16.71 9.64
N ASP A 52 -2.55 15.59 10.27
CA ASP A 52 -2.44 15.51 11.73
C ASP A 52 -1.04 16.08 12.03
N ASP A 53 -0.98 17.25 12.66
CA ASP A 53 0.21 18.12 12.78
C ASP A 53 1.45 17.41 13.38
N ARG A 54 1.24 16.24 13.99
CA ARG A 54 2.29 15.38 14.56
C ARG A 54 3.09 14.59 13.50
N ARG A 55 2.70 14.60 12.23
CA ARG A 55 3.29 13.72 11.20
C ARG A 55 4.20 14.48 10.23
N LYS A 56 5.47 14.06 10.18
CA LYS A 56 6.50 14.62 9.28
C LYS A 56 6.27 14.34 7.78
N HIS A 57 5.47 13.33 7.44
CA HIS A 57 5.26 12.90 6.05
C HIS A 57 3.79 12.66 5.74
N VAL A 58 3.37 13.08 4.53
CA VAL A 58 2.06 12.76 3.96
C VAL A 58 1.99 11.25 3.69
N ARG A 59 0.85 10.65 4.02
CA ARG A 59 0.54 9.24 3.74
C ARG A 59 -0.37 9.13 2.53
N PHE A 60 -0.01 8.23 1.62
CA PHE A 60 -0.80 7.87 0.46
C PHE A 60 -1.54 6.59 0.77
N LYS A 61 -2.87 6.62 0.69
CA LYS A 61 -3.69 5.40 0.77
C LYS A 61 -3.42 4.59 -0.50
N SER A 62 -2.91 3.38 -0.33
CA SER A 62 -2.54 2.51 -1.43
C SER A 62 -2.70 1.07 -0.98
N ALA A 63 -3.49 0.32 -1.74
CA ALA A 63 -3.70 -1.12 -1.56
C ALA A 63 -2.85 -1.85 -2.60
N THR A 64 -1.58 -2.07 -2.28
CA THR A 64 -0.67 -2.83 -3.12
C THR A 64 -0.12 -4.03 -2.36
N ILE A 65 0.30 -5.05 -3.11
CA ILE A 65 0.98 -6.20 -2.52
C ILE A 65 2.35 -5.76 -2.04
N MET A 66 2.66 -6.12 -0.81
CA MET A 66 3.99 -6.08 -0.22
C MET A 66 4.41 -7.51 0.10
N GLN A 67 5.69 -7.80 -0.05
CA GLN A 67 6.24 -9.05 0.45
C GLN A 67 7.24 -8.77 1.56
N TYR A 68 7.15 -9.50 2.67
CA TYR A 68 8.08 -9.32 3.79
C TYR A 68 8.69 -10.63 4.26
N LYS A 69 9.87 -10.52 4.89
CA LYS A 69 10.54 -11.61 5.61
C LYS A 69 10.76 -11.20 7.06
N ASP A 70 10.22 -11.97 7.99
CA ASP A 70 10.33 -11.80 9.45
C ASP A 70 11.50 -12.58 10.07
N GLY A 71 12.52 -12.93 9.27
CA GLY A 71 13.69 -13.66 9.75
C GLY A 71 14.64 -14.05 8.62
N ILE A 72 15.80 -14.60 8.97
CA ILE A 72 16.79 -15.11 8.00
C ILE A 72 16.26 -16.38 7.32
N PHE A 73 15.60 -17.25 8.09
CA PHE A 73 15.06 -18.54 7.63
C PHE A 73 13.57 -18.50 7.30
N SER A 74 12.95 -17.32 7.42
CA SER A 74 11.52 -17.18 7.18
C SER A 74 11.19 -17.19 5.69
N ALA A 75 10.10 -17.89 5.36
CA ALA A 75 9.49 -17.82 4.05
C ALA A 75 9.01 -16.38 3.75
N GLN A 76 9.03 -16.03 2.47
CA GLN A 76 8.51 -14.74 2.04
C GLN A 76 6.98 -14.74 2.18
N THR A 77 6.46 -13.75 2.91
CA THR A 77 5.03 -13.63 3.19
C THR A 77 4.45 -12.44 2.45
N ASP A 78 3.36 -12.67 1.72
CA ASP A 78 2.61 -11.60 1.06
C ASP A 78 1.69 -10.90 2.07
N ALA A 79 1.60 -9.59 1.95
CA ALA A 79 0.77 -8.70 2.76
C ALA A 79 0.15 -7.62 1.88
N LEU A 80 -0.91 -6.99 2.38
CA LEU A 80 -1.55 -5.86 1.72
C LEU A 80 -1.20 -4.57 2.45
N THR A 81 -0.72 -3.58 1.71
CA THR A 81 -0.53 -2.24 2.25
C THR A 81 -1.88 -1.54 2.45
N LYS A 82 -1.95 -0.70 3.47
CA LYS A 82 -3.08 0.20 3.72
C LYS A 82 -2.71 1.64 3.36
N ASP A 83 -1.53 2.07 3.82
CA ASP A 83 -0.97 3.37 3.50
C ASP A 83 0.56 3.32 3.42
N VAL A 84 1.12 4.13 2.52
CA VAL A 84 2.56 4.24 2.30
C VAL A 84 2.95 5.72 2.43
N SER A 85 4.10 5.99 3.03
CA SER A 85 4.70 7.31 3.12
C SER A 85 6.20 7.23 2.88
N LEU A 86 6.88 8.37 2.75
CA LEU A 86 8.34 8.41 2.66
C LEU A 86 9.05 7.89 3.92
N GLY A 87 8.38 7.91 5.08
CA GLY A 87 8.96 7.46 6.35
C GLY A 87 8.63 6.02 6.72
N GLY A 88 7.67 5.38 6.05
CA GLY A 88 7.19 4.08 6.45
C GLY A 88 5.93 3.61 5.73
N VAL A 89 5.53 2.38 6.03
CA VAL A 89 4.36 1.70 5.46
C VAL A 89 3.51 1.09 6.57
N CYS A 90 2.20 1.15 6.37
CA CYS A 90 1.20 0.46 7.14
C CYS A 90 0.67 -0.70 6.33
N PHE A 91 0.67 -1.91 6.88
CA PHE A 91 0.22 -3.11 6.18
C PHE A 91 -0.55 -4.06 7.09
N PHE A 92 -1.42 -4.86 6.48
CA PHE A 92 -2.15 -5.92 7.14
C PHE A 92 -1.42 -7.26 6.96
N SER A 93 -1.35 -8.05 8.04
CA SER A 93 -0.84 -9.41 8.02
C SER A 93 -1.69 -10.34 8.88
N ASP A 94 -1.74 -11.61 8.50
CA ASP A 94 -2.45 -12.64 9.25
C ASP A 94 -1.76 -12.94 10.60
N LYS A 95 -0.42 -12.76 10.64
CA LYS A 95 0.42 -13.00 11.82
C LYS A 95 0.87 -11.70 12.46
N LYS A 96 1.02 -11.71 13.79
CA LYS A 96 1.60 -10.61 14.55
C LYS A 96 3.09 -10.50 14.23
N VAL A 97 3.57 -9.28 13.98
CA VAL A 97 5.00 -9.00 13.84
C VAL A 97 5.50 -8.35 15.13
N ASN A 98 6.70 -8.72 15.58
CA ASN A 98 7.23 -8.23 16.85
C ASN A 98 7.64 -6.76 16.73
N ILE A 99 7.21 -5.95 17.71
CA ILE A 99 7.59 -4.54 17.78
C ILE A 99 9.10 -4.44 18.00
N GLY A 100 9.73 -3.54 17.26
CA GLY A 100 11.17 -3.34 17.28
C GLY A 100 11.96 -4.28 16.36
N GLN A 101 11.32 -5.31 15.80
CA GLN A 101 11.94 -6.20 14.83
C GLN A 101 12.25 -5.48 13.53
N VAL A 102 13.41 -5.77 12.95
CA VAL A 102 13.79 -5.30 11.61
C VAL A 102 13.39 -6.35 10.58
N ILE A 103 12.56 -5.95 9.62
CA ILE A 103 12.11 -6.82 8.53
C ILE A 103 12.52 -6.24 7.18
N LYS A 104 12.79 -7.14 6.22
CA LYS A 104 13.04 -6.78 4.82
C LYS A 104 11.70 -6.83 4.09
N VAL A 105 11.30 -5.72 3.48
CA VAL A 105 10.09 -5.60 2.69
C VAL A 105 10.44 -5.37 1.22
N LYS A 106 9.65 -5.94 0.31
CA LYS A 106 9.65 -5.62 -1.11
C LYS A 106 8.33 -4.94 -1.42
N LEU A 107 8.39 -3.67 -1.79
CA LEU A 107 7.23 -2.89 -2.20
C LEU A 107 7.12 -2.91 -3.72
N PHE A 108 5.95 -3.32 -4.21
CA PHE A 108 5.56 -3.21 -5.60
C PHE A 108 4.73 -1.93 -5.70
N TYR A 109 5.05 -1.04 -6.64
CA TYR A 109 4.29 0.22 -6.83
C TYR A 109 3.25 0.07 -7.94
N ASP A 110 3.57 -0.73 -8.94
CA ASP A 110 2.73 -1.15 -10.06
C ASP A 110 3.11 -2.60 -10.42
N ALA A 111 2.42 -3.19 -11.39
CA ALA A 111 2.71 -4.54 -11.85
C ALA A 111 3.97 -4.64 -12.75
N LYS A 112 4.44 -3.51 -13.29
CA LYS A 112 5.49 -3.45 -14.32
C LYS A 112 6.87 -3.05 -13.75
N SER A 113 6.90 -2.31 -12.65
CA SER A 113 8.12 -1.83 -12.01
C SER A 113 8.74 -2.89 -11.10
N PRO A 114 10.07 -2.95 -11.02
CA PRO A 114 10.76 -3.84 -10.11
C PRO A 114 10.43 -3.50 -8.66
N ALA A 115 10.21 -4.54 -7.86
CA ALA A 115 9.97 -4.37 -6.43
C ALA A 115 11.17 -3.71 -5.77
N ARG A 116 10.95 -2.65 -4.99
CA ARG A 116 12.05 -2.00 -4.26
C ARG A 116 12.25 -2.71 -2.92
N PRO A 117 13.44 -3.30 -2.67
CA PRO A 117 13.76 -3.86 -1.38
C PRO A 117 14.07 -2.72 -0.39
N ILE A 118 13.36 -2.70 0.74
CA ILE A 118 13.52 -1.71 1.79
C ILE A 118 13.63 -2.44 3.13
N LYS A 119 14.48 -1.96 4.03
CA LYS A 119 14.54 -2.43 5.42
C LYS A 119 13.73 -1.49 6.29
N GLY A 120 12.97 -2.03 7.23
CA GLY A 120 12.30 -1.20 8.22
C GLY A 120 12.13 -1.88 9.56
N LYS A 121 11.97 -1.05 10.59
CA LYS A 121 11.70 -1.45 11.96
C LYS A 121 10.21 -1.37 12.21
N VAL A 122 9.64 -2.42 12.79
CA VAL A 122 8.23 -2.43 13.21
C VAL A 122 8.07 -1.47 14.38
N ALA A 123 7.33 -0.38 14.17
CA ALA A 123 7.08 0.65 15.17
C ALA A 123 5.90 0.29 16.08
N TRP A 124 4.88 -0.37 15.53
CA TRP A 124 3.70 -0.82 16.27
C TRP A 124 3.01 -1.96 15.52
N SER A 125 2.26 -2.77 16.26
CA SER A 125 1.41 -3.84 15.73
C SER A 125 0.15 -3.92 16.58
N THR A 126 -1.02 -3.71 15.97
CA THR A 126 -2.31 -3.75 16.65
C THR A 126 -3.20 -4.84 16.06
N PRO A 127 -3.96 -5.59 16.89
CA PRO A 127 -4.98 -6.49 16.38
C PRO A 127 -5.98 -5.72 15.52
N TYR A 128 -6.37 -6.31 14.40
CA TYR A 128 -7.38 -5.76 13.50
C TYR A 128 -8.38 -6.86 13.15
N SER A 129 -9.65 -6.57 13.38
CA SER A 129 -10.77 -7.43 12.99
C SER A 129 -11.79 -6.56 12.30
N ASP A 130 -12.10 -6.90 11.05
CA ASP A 130 -13.32 -6.46 10.39
C ASP A 130 -14.25 -7.66 10.21
N ASN A 131 -15.40 -7.48 9.55
CA ASN A 131 -16.38 -8.56 9.33
C ASN A 131 -15.85 -9.66 8.37
N VAL A 132 -14.70 -9.46 7.73
CA VAL A 132 -14.21 -10.24 6.59
C VAL A 132 -12.82 -10.86 6.84
N SER A 133 -12.06 -10.30 7.77
CA SER A 133 -10.63 -10.54 8.00
C SER A 133 -10.27 -10.32 9.46
N LYS A 134 -9.55 -11.28 10.05
CA LYS A 134 -8.92 -11.17 11.36
C LYS A 134 -7.41 -11.25 11.19
N GLY A 135 -6.67 -10.34 11.81
CA GLY A 135 -5.22 -10.31 11.74
C GLY A 135 -4.64 -9.13 12.50
N TYR A 136 -3.57 -8.56 11.96
CA TYR A 136 -2.82 -7.48 12.58
C TYR A 136 -2.57 -6.35 11.58
N LEU A 137 -2.75 -5.13 12.05
CA LEU A 137 -2.29 -3.94 11.37
C LEU A 137 -0.91 -3.59 11.93
N ASN A 138 0.08 -3.46 11.05
CA ASN A 138 1.46 -3.21 11.43
C ASN A 138 1.93 -1.90 10.83
N GLY A 139 2.61 -1.10 11.62
CA GLY A 139 3.33 0.09 11.16
C GLY A 139 4.82 -0.18 11.12
N LEU A 140 5.42 0.03 9.95
CA LEU A 140 6.85 -0.11 9.72
C LEU A 140 7.47 1.24 9.38
N THR A 141 8.53 1.60 10.09
CA THR A 141 9.35 2.78 9.81
C THR A 141 10.58 2.37 9.00
N PHE A 142 10.84 3.06 7.89
CA PHE A 142 12.00 2.76 7.06
C PHE A 142 13.31 3.15 7.76
N ILE A 143 14.29 2.26 7.67
CA ILE A 143 15.65 2.51 8.14
C ILE A 143 16.45 2.95 6.92
N ARG A 144 17.12 4.10 7.03
CA ARG A 144 18.03 4.62 6.00
C ARG A 144 19.42 4.02 6.17
#